data_AF-A0A3B9ERH3-F1
#
_entry.id   AF-A0A3B9ERH3-F1
#
_cell.length_a   1.000
_cell.length_b   1.000
_cell.length_c   1.000
_cell.angle_alpha   90.00
_cell.angle_beta   90.00
_cell.angle_gamma   90.00
#
_symmetry.space_group_name_H-M   'P 1'
#
loop_
_entity.id
_entity.type
_entity.pdbx_description
1 polymer ?
#
loop_
_entity_poly.entity_id
_entity_poly.type
_entity_poly.pdbx_seq_one_letter_code
_entity_poly.pdbx_strand_id
1 'polypeptide(L)'
;MPTFQDERELSLTAAGQDAIDAYNHTIRGYLCMAPDTGDRMKAIFAADPDMIMAHCLKGYFMMLMAMGGLVPKAQGAAAKAMELAPGATPREALHARAVSHWANRDLDGAARVWEEILLDYPHDILAARLAHFGHFYCGDDRRLRDSVNRILPYWTENMPGYSYLKGMQAFGFEEFGEYTRAQAAAEKAIELEPNDPWATHAYAHVMEMQDRQDEGLAWIERLRPHWTQANNFQNHIWWHEALMMMDQGRMDDVMAQYDAHVFEPDSEEYLDICNATSLLQRLEIMGLDVGGRWA
;
A
#
# COMPACT_ATOMS: atom_id res chain seq x y z
N MET A 1 8.74 -23.71 17.64
CA MET A 1 9.52 -22.51 18.03
C MET A 1 8.80 -21.82 19.18
N PRO A 2 9.47 -21.00 20.01
CA PRO A 2 8.78 -20.17 20.99
C PRO A 2 7.83 -19.18 20.30
N THR A 3 6.82 -18.72 21.05
CA THR A 3 5.81 -17.77 20.57
C THR A 3 5.97 -16.44 21.32
N PHE A 4 5.92 -15.35 20.58
CA PHE A 4 6.01 -13.96 21.06
C PHE A 4 4.77 -13.18 20.63
N GLN A 5 4.57 -12.00 21.21
CA GLN A 5 3.54 -11.04 20.78
C GLN A 5 4.19 -9.89 20.03
N ASP A 6 3.56 -9.43 18.94
CA ASP A 6 3.93 -8.17 18.33
C ASP A 6 3.30 -6.95 19.03
N GLU A 7 3.57 -5.75 18.50
CA GLU A 7 3.05 -4.48 19.00
C GLU A 7 1.52 -4.32 18.88
N ARG A 8 0.84 -5.29 18.26
CA ARG A 8 -0.62 -5.39 18.09
C ARG A 8 -1.19 -6.62 18.81
N GLU A 9 -0.43 -7.21 19.73
CA GLU A 9 -0.83 -8.38 20.52
C GLU A 9 -1.16 -9.62 19.68
N LEU A 10 -0.53 -9.76 18.51
CA LEU A 10 -0.66 -10.94 17.67
C LEU A 10 0.49 -11.93 17.92
N SER A 11 0.11 -13.18 18.18
CA SER A 11 1.06 -14.28 18.39
C SER A 11 1.84 -14.60 17.12
N LEU A 12 3.16 -14.72 17.25
CA LEU A 12 4.12 -15.05 16.19
C LEU A 12 5.14 -16.07 16.68
N THR A 13 5.53 -17.01 15.84
CA THR A 13 6.70 -17.85 16.08
C THR A 13 7.96 -17.15 15.60
N ALA A 14 9.00 -17.16 16.44
CA ALA A 14 10.30 -16.56 16.13
C ALA A 14 11.42 -17.20 16.96
N ALA A 15 12.66 -17.00 16.54
CA ALA A 15 13.85 -17.36 17.31
C ALA A 15 14.05 -16.48 18.56
N GLY A 16 13.58 -15.23 18.53
CA GLY A 16 13.78 -14.24 19.59
C GLY A 16 12.98 -12.96 19.39
N GLN A 17 13.03 -12.08 20.40
CA GLN A 17 12.36 -10.77 20.38
C GLN A 17 12.94 -9.83 19.31
N ASP A 18 14.23 -9.94 19.02
CA ASP A 18 14.92 -9.21 17.96
C ASP A 18 14.31 -9.45 16.57
N ALA A 19 13.91 -10.69 16.27
CA ALA A 19 13.21 -11.02 15.03
C ALA A 19 11.81 -10.37 14.97
N ILE A 20 11.10 -10.32 16.10
CA ILE A 20 9.78 -9.66 16.21
C ILE A 20 9.91 -8.15 16.02
N ASP A 21 10.92 -7.53 16.65
CA ASP A 21 11.17 -6.10 16.53
C ASP A 21 11.55 -5.72 15.08
N ALA A 22 12.37 -6.54 14.42
CA ALA A 22 12.69 -6.39 13.00
C ALA A 22 11.46 -6.57 12.08
N TYR A 23 10.60 -7.53 12.40
CA TYR A 23 9.34 -7.75 11.69
C TYR A 23 8.43 -6.52 11.81
N ASN A 24 8.19 -6.01 13.03
CA ASN A 24 7.41 -4.79 13.25
C ASN A 24 8.00 -3.58 12.55
N HIS A 25 9.33 -3.43 12.57
CA HIS A 25 10.00 -2.34 11.87
C HIS A 25 9.79 -2.39 10.34
N THR A 26 9.75 -3.61 9.77
CA THR A 26 9.48 -3.82 8.34
C THR A 26 8.01 -3.59 8.00
N ILE A 27 7.08 -4.05 8.85
CA ILE A 27 5.63 -3.76 8.68
C ILE A 27 5.38 -2.25 8.69
N ARG A 28 5.98 -1.51 9.64
CA ARG A 28 5.89 -0.04 9.64
C ARG A 28 6.44 0.59 8.36
N GLY A 29 7.61 0.11 7.89
CA GLY A 29 8.17 0.55 6.61
C GLY A 29 7.23 0.31 5.43
N TYR A 30 6.58 -0.84 5.37
CA TYR A 30 5.59 -1.15 4.33
C TYR A 30 4.36 -0.23 4.41
N LEU A 31 3.84 0.02 5.60
CA LEU A 31 2.65 0.86 5.80
C LEU A 31 2.90 2.32 5.41
N CYS A 32 4.06 2.89 5.78
CA CYS A 32 4.43 4.25 5.37
C CYS A 32 5.14 4.33 4.02
N MET A 33 5.25 3.22 3.30
CA MET A 33 5.91 3.13 1.99
C MET A 33 7.37 3.63 2.04
N ALA A 34 8.09 3.30 3.10
CA ALA A 34 9.47 3.73 3.28
C ALA A 34 10.40 3.11 2.21
N PRO A 35 11.34 3.88 1.64
CA PRO A 35 12.25 3.40 0.59
C PRO A 35 13.21 2.30 1.09
N ASP A 36 13.46 2.21 2.39
CA ASP A 36 14.35 1.23 3.02
C ASP A 36 13.64 -0.07 3.45
N THR A 37 12.36 -0.27 3.11
CA THR A 37 11.56 -1.44 3.54
C THR A 37 12.24 -2.77 3.19
N GLY A 38 12.90 -2.85 2.03
CA GLY A 38 13.66 -4.04 1.62
C GLY A 38 14.87 -4.33 2.51
N ASP A 39 15.56 -3.29 2.99
CA ASP A 39 16.69 -3.43 3.92
C ASP A 39 16.22 -3.83 5.31
N ARG A 40 15.08 -3.30 5.77
CA ARG A 40 14.46 -3.72 7.04
C ARG A 40 14.13 -5.20 7.04
N MET A 41 13.62 -5.72 5.93
CA MET A 41 13.32 -7.15 5.79
C MET A 41 14.56 -8.04 5.92
N LYS A 42 15.74 -7.57 5.48
CA LYS A 42 17.01 -8.32 5.66
C LYS A 42 17.35 -8.53 7.13
N ALA A 43 17.01 -7.57 8.00
CA ALA A 43 17.24 -7.69 9.44
C ALA A 43 16.42 -8.83 10.07
N ILE A 44 15.21 -9.09 9.56
CA ILE A 44 14.39 -10.22 10.02
C ILE A 44 15.12 -11.53 9.76
N PHE A 45 15.60 -11.75 8.52
CA PHE A 45 16.30 -12.97 8.15
C PHE A 45 17.68 -13.13 8.82
N ALA A 46 18.31 -12.03 9.23
CA ALA A 46 19.54 -12.07 10.01
C ALA A 46 19.30 -12.57 11.44
N ALA A 47 18.17 -12.19 12.05
CA ALA A 47 17.76 -12.64 13.39
C ALA A 47 17.15 -14.05 13.37
N ASP A 48 16.30 -14.35 12.38
CA ASP A 48 15.62 -15.63 12.23
C ASP A 48 15.43 -16.02 10.75
N PRO A 49 16.34 -16.85 10.19
CA PRO A 49 16.25 -17.30 8.81
C PRO A 49 15.01 -18.14 8.48
N ASP A 50 14.39 -18.77 9.49
CA ASP A 50 13.24 -19.66 9.34
C ASP A 50 11.94 -19.04 9.89
N MET A 51 11.90 -17.73 10.13
CA MET A 51 10.68 -17.05 10.55
C MET A 51 9.60 -17.14 9.47
N ILE A 52 8.48 -17.79 9.80
CA ILE A 52 7.38 -18.10 8.85
C ILE A 52 6.81 -16.82 8.23
N MET A 53 6.55 -15.81 9.06
CA MET A 53 6.03 -14.53 8.58
C MET A 53 7.02 -13.74 7.74
N ALA A 54 8.33 -13.93 7.93
CA ALA A 54 9.34 -13.30 7.07
C ALA A 54 9.29 -13.87 5.65
N HIS A 55 9.13 -15.19 5.51
CA HIS A 55 8.94 -15.84 4.21
C HIS A 55 7.61 -15.45 3.56
N CYS A 56 6.53 -15.33 4.34
CA CYS A 56 5.25 -14.80 3.83
C CYS A 56 5.41 -13.37 3.30
N LEU A 57 6.02 -12.48 4.10
CA LEU A 57 6.24 -11.08 3.74
C LEU A 57 7.10 -10.94 2.49
N LYS A 58 8.18 -11.72 2.38
CA LYS A 58 9.02 -11.78 1.19
C LYS A 58 8.21 -12.17 -0.05
N GLY A 59 7.36 -13.20 0.06
CA GLY A 59 6.50 -13.61 -1.05
C GLY A 59 5.52 -12.51 -1.46
N TYR A 60 4.86 -11.87 -0.50
CA TYR A 60 3.97 -10.74 -0.78
C TYR A 60 4.69 -9.57 -1.44
N PHE A 61 5.86 -9.17 -0.94
CA PHE A 61 6.63 -8.07 -1.51
C PHE A 61 7.07 -8.37 -2.95
N MET A 62 7.53 -9.59 -3.24
CA MET A 62 7.87 -9.97 -4.62
C MET A 62 6.66 -9.89 -5.57
N MET A 63 5.44 -10.11 -5.06
CA MET A 63 4.21 -10.01 -5.85
C MET A 63 3.70 -8.56 -5.98
N LEU A 64 3.83 -7.73 -4.94
CA LEU A 64 3.41 -6.32 -4.94
C LEU A 64 4.14 -5.47 -5.98
N MET A 65 5.40 -5.80 -6.28
CA MET A 65 6.17 -5.12 -7.33
C MET A 65 5.64 -5.41 -8.74
N ALA A 66 4.70 -6.36 -8.91
CA ALA A 66 4.10 -6.76 -10.18
C ALA A 66 5.09 -7.14 -11.32
N MET A 67 6.35 -7.41 -10.99
CA MET A 67 7.38 -7.78 -11.96
C MET A 67 7.40 -9.29 -12.19
N GLY A 68 7.15 -9.72 -13.44
CA GLY A 68 7.09 -11.14 -13.81
C GLY A 68 8.35 -11.93 -13.45
N GLY A 69 9.53 -11.31 -13.52
CA GLY A 69 10.81 -11.91 -13.13
C GLY A 69 10.96 -12.20 -11.63
N LEU A 70 10.14 -11.60 -10.77
CA LEU A 70 10.13 -11.84 -9.33
C LEU A 70 9.20 -12.98 -8.90
N VAL A 71 8.28 -13.42 -9.77
CA VAL A 71 7.32 -14.50 -9.45
C VAL A 71 8.02 -15.80 -8.98
N PRO A 72 9.12 -16.28 -9.59
CA PRO A 72 9.83 -17.46 -9.08
C PRO A 72 10.39 -17.27 -7.67
N LYS A 73 10.81 -16.04 -7.30
CA LYS A 73 11.26 -15.72 -5.94
C LYS A 73 10.09 -15.73 -4.96
N ALA A 74 8.92 -15.23 -5.37
CA ALA A 74 7.69 -15.29 -4.58
C ALA A 74 7.27 -16.75 -4.32
N GLN A 75 7.30 -17.59 -5.36
CA GLN A 75 6.99 -19.02 -5.26
C GLN A 75 7.95 -19.76 -4.32
N GLY A 76 9.25 -19.48 -4.40
CA GLY A 76 10.24 -20.04 -3.48
C GLY A 76 9.99 -19.64 -2.02
N ALA A 77 9.64 -18.37 -1.78
CA ALA A 77 9.31 -17.88 -0.44
C ALA A 77 8.00 -18.52 0.09
N ALA A 78 6.98 -18.64 -0.75
CA ALA A 78 5.72 -19.30 -0.40
C ALA A 78 5.92 -20.79 -0.09
N ALA A 79 6.74 -21.49 -0.88
CA ALA A 79 7.08 -22.90 -0.64
C ALA A 79 7.77 -23.07 0.72
N LYS A 80 8.71 -22.18 1.06
CA LYS A 80 9.39 -22.21 2.36
C LYS A 80 8.44 -21.90 3.52
N ALA A 81 7.53 -20.94 3.37
CA ALA A 81 6.49 -20.67 4.38
C ALA A 81 5.59 -21.89 4.61
N MET A 82 5.19 -22.59 3.54
CA MET A 82 4.39 -23.81 3.61
C MET A 82 5.15 -24.99 4.23
N GLU A 83 6.45 -25.13 3.97
CA GLU A 83 7.33 -26.13 4.59
C GLU A 83 7.39 -25.96 6.12
N LEU A 84 7.45 -24.72 6.59
CA LEU A 84 7.54 -24.37 8.01
C LEU A 84 6.17 -24.36 8.72
N ALA A 85 5.07 -24.35 7.98
CA ALA A 85 3.70 -24.27 8.50
C ALA A 85 3.32 -25.30 9.58
N PRO A 86 3.86 -26.54 9.63
CA PRO A 86 3.58 -27.46 10.74
C PRO A 86 3.98 -26.93 12.13
N GLY A 87 4.89 -25.96 12.20
CA GLY A 87 5.28 -25.29 13.44
C GLY A 87 4.58 -23.95 13.71
N ALA A 88 3.66 -23.54 12.84
CA ALA A 88 3.00 -22.24 12.84
C ALA A 88 1.89 -22.12 13.88
N THR A 89 1.61 -20.89 14.31
CA THR A 89 0.31 -20.53 14.87
C THR A 89 -0.80 -20.64 13.80
N PRO A 90 -2.08 -20.74 14.16
CA PRO A 90 -3.18 -20.76 13.19
C PRO A 90 -3.15 -19.56 12.23
N ARG A 91 -2.89 -18.36 12.75
CA ARG A 91 -2.73 -17.12 11.96
C ARG A 91 -1.61 -17.22 10.92
N GLU A 92 -0.43 -17.67 11.33
CA GLU A 92 0.73 -17.83 10.43
C GLU A 92 0.45 -18.86 9.33
N ALA A 93 -0.26 -19.95 9.65
CA ALA A 93 -0.66 -20.94 8.65
C ALA A 93 -1.61 -20.35 7.59
N LEU A 94 -2.51 -19.43 8.00
CA LEU A 94 -3.36 -18.70 7.06
C LEU A 94 -2.54 -17.79 6.14
N HIS A 95 -1.56 -17.06 6.67
CA HIS A 95 -0.66 -16.26 5.83
C HIS A 95 0.16 -17.11 4.85
N ALA A 96 0.69 -18.24 5.30
CA ALA A 96 1.40 -19.19 4.43
C ALA A 96 0.51 -19.68 3.28
N ARG A 97 -0.77 -19.95 3.57
CA ARG A 97 -1.77 -20.29 2.54
C ARG A 97 -2.05 -19.12 1.59
N ALA A 98 -2.25 -17.91 2.11
CA ALA A 98 -2.52 -16.73 1.30
C ALA A 98 -1.36 -16.39 0.34
N VAL A 99 -0.11 -16.46 0.81
CA VAL A 99 1.07 -16.20 -0.05
C VAL A 99 1.22 -17.30 -1.11
N SER A 100 0.86 -18.54 -0.79
CA SER A 100 0.83 -19.64 -1.76
C SER A 100 -0.19 -19.39 -2.87
N HIS A 101 -1.42 -18.95 -2.53
CA HIS A 101 -2.41 -18.54 -3.53
C HIS A 101 -1.86 -17.44 -4.44
N TRP A 102 -1.37 -16.35 -3.85
CA TRP A 102 -0.95 -15.21 -4.65
C TRP A 102 0.28 -15.50 -5.53
N ALA A 103 1.28 -16.23 -5.00
CA ALA A 103 2.46 -16.64 -5.76
C ALA A 103 2.12 -17.58 -6.95
N ASN A 104 0.95 -18.22 -6.91
CA ASN A 104 0.38 -19.00 -8.00
C ASN A 104 -0.65 -18.21 -8.85
N ARG A 105 -0.61 -16.87 -8.76
CA ARG A 105 -1.45 -15.91 -9.49
C ARG A 105 -2.94 -15.99 -9.15
N ASP A 106 -3.29 -16.54 -7.99
CA ASP A 106 -4.65 -16.56 -7.46
C ASP A 106 -4.83 -15.43 -6.43
N LEU A 107 -4.97 -14.19 -6.91
CA LEU A 107 -5.17 -13.02 -6.04
C LEU A 107 -6.52 -13.10 -5.30
N ASP A 108 -7.58 -13.58 -5.95
CA ASP A 108 -8.89 -13.77 -5.32
C ASP A 108 -8.82 -14.77 -4.16
N GLY A 109 -8.08 -15.88 -4.34
CA GLY A 109 -7.81 -16.86 -3.29
C GLY A 109 -7.04 -16.26 -2.12
N ALA A 110 -6.01 -15.47 -2.41
CA ALA A 110 -5.25 -14.77 -1.37
C ALA A 110 -6.13 -13.77 -0.59
N ALA A 111 -6.94 -12.97 -1.30
CA ALA A 111 -7.87 -12.02 -0.71
C ALA A 111 -8.89 -12.70 0.19
N ARG A 112 -9.47 -13.84 -0.22
CA ARG A 112 -10.37 -14.63 0.64
C ARG A 112 -9.69 -15.09 1.93
N VAL A 113 -8.43 -15.50 1.86
CA VAL A 113 -7.70 -15.95 3.06
C VAL A 113 -7.33 -14.76 3.96
N TRP A 114 -6.97 -13.60 3.42
CA TRP A 114 -6.78 -12.40 4.25
C TRP A 114 -8.08 -11.96 4.92
N GLU A 115 -9.22 -12.03 4.23
CA GLU A 115 -10.52 -11.79 4.85
C GLU A 115 -10.82 -12.77 5.99
N GLU A 116 -10.50 -14.07 5.82
CA GLU A 116 -10.61 -15.07 6.88
C GLU A 116 -9.75 -14.72 8.09
N ILE A 117 -8.50 -14.28 7.88
CA ILE A 117 -7.62 -13.80 8.96
C ILE A 117 -8.31 -12.65 9.70
N LEU A 118 -8.88 -11.68 9.00
CA LEU A 118 -9.50 -10.50 9.60
C LEU A 118 -10.80 -10.79 10.38
N LEU A 119 -11.41 -11.97 10.21
CA LEU A 119 -12.55 -12.39 11.03
C LEU A 119 -12.11 -12.80 12.45
N ASP A 120 -10.98 -13.51 12.56
CA ASP A 120 -10.48 -14.03 13.83
C ASP A 120 -9.41 -13.12 14.46
N TYR A 121 -8.69 -12.35 13.65
CA TYR A 121 -7.55 -11.50 14.01
C TYR A 121 -7.76 -10.07 13.46
N PRO A 122 -8.73 -9.30 13.98
CA PRO A 122 -9.06 -7.97 13.44
C PRO A 122 -7.91 -6.95 13.54
N HIS A 123 -6.90 -7.20 14.39
CA HIS A 123 -5.71 -6.35 14.53
C HIS A 123 -4.59 -6.65 13.52
N ASP A 124 -4.81 -7.61 12.61
CA ASP A 124 -3.83 -7.97 11.59
C ASP A 124 -3.76 -6.92 10.48
N ILE A 125 -2.92 -5.92 10.69
CA ILE A 125 -2.73 -4.82 9.73
C ILE A 125 -2.12 -5.27 8.40
N LEU A 126 -1.33 -6.36 8.40
CA LEU A 126 -0.75 -6.90 7.18
C LEU A 126 -1.86 -7.52 6.32
N ALA A 127 -2.71 -8.36 6.92
CA ALA A 127 -3.88 -8.91 6.25
C ALA A 127 -4.83 -7.80 5.78
N ALA A 128 -5.07 -6.78 6.61
CA ALA A 128 -5.91 -5.63 6.24
C ALA A 128 -5.36 -4.90 5.00
N ARG A 129 -4.07 -4.58 4.99
CA ARG A 129 -3.44 -3.87 3.87
C ARG A 129 -3.41 -4.71 2.59
N LEU A 130 -3.17 -6.00 2.70
CA LEU A 130 -3.15 -6.92 1.54
C LEU A 130 -4.55 -7.21 1.00
N ALA A 131 -5.55 -7.40 1.86
CA ALA A 131 -6.95 -7.51 1.45
C ALA A 131 -7.42 -6.24 0.74
N HIS A 132 -7.10 -5.07 1.31
CA HIS A 132 -7.39 -3.78 0.70
C HIS A 132 -6.77 -3.62 -0.69
N PHE A 133 -5.48 -3.98 -0.84
CA PHE A 133 -4.84 -4.06 -2.16
C PHE A 133 -5.59 -5.02 -3.10
N GLY A 134 -5.90 -6.24 -2.64
CA GLY A 134 -6.58 -7.25 -3.44
C GLY A 134 -7.94 -6.80 -3.95
N HIS A 135 -8.77 -6.23 -3.07
CA HIS A 135 -10.11 -5.73 -3.45
C HIS A 135 -10.04 -4.61 -4.48
N PHE A 136 -9.10 -3.68 -4.34
CA PHE A 136 -8.89 -2.61 -5.31
C PHE A 136 -8.51 -3.17 -6.69
N TYR A 137 -7.51 -4.05 -6.77
CA TYR A 137 -7.06 -4.61 -8.05
C TYR A 137 -8.05 -5.60 -8.69
N CYS A 138 -8.98 -6.16 -7.92
CA CYS A 138 -10.08 -6.96 -8.43
C CYS A 138 -11.34 -6.14 -8.76
N GLY A 139 -11.35 -4.83 -8.47
CA GLY A 139 -12.49 -3.94 -8.70
C GLY A 139 -13.69 -4.18 -7.77
N ASP A 140 -13.46 -4.70 -6.56
CA ASP A 140 -14.49 -4.93 -5.54
C ASP A 140 -14.55 -3.75 -4.56
N ASP A 141 -15.11 -2.63 -5.03
CA ASP A 141 -15.32 -1.38 -4.30
C ASP A 141 -16.06 -1.58 -2.96
N ARG A 142 -17.07 -2.45 -2.95
CA ARG A 142 -17.84 -2.81 -1.76
C ARG A 142 -16.96 -3.43 -0.70
N ARG A 143 -16.14 -4.44 -1.05
CA ARG A 143 -15.24 -5.06 -0.06
C ARG A 143 -14.08 -4.16 0.32
N LEU A 144 -13.59 -3.33 -0.59
CA LEU A 144 -12.59 -2.30 -0.29
C LEU A 144 -13.06 -1.41 0.87
N ARG A 145 -14.31 -0.93 0.80
CA ARG A 145 -14.95 -0.17 1.88
C ARG A 145 -15.26 -1.03 3.11
N ASP A 146 -15.98 -2.13 2.92
CA ASP A 146 -16.63 -2.85 4.03
C ASP A 146 -15.64 -3.64 4.89
N SER A 147 -14.56 -4.18 4.30
CA SER A 147 -13.56 -4.97 5.05
C SER A 147 -12.89 -4.14 6.14
N VAL A 148 -12.41 -2.95 5.79
CA VAL A 148 -11.77 -2.01 6.73
C VAL A 148 -12.77 -1.55 7.80
N ASN A 149 -13.99 -1.19 7.39
CA ASN A 149 -15.02 -0.72 8.31
C ASN A 149 -15.50 -1.80 9.29
N ARG A 150 -15.45 -3.08 8.89
CA ARG A 150 -15.81 -4.22 9.75
C ARG A 150 -14.84 -4.41 10.91
N ILE A 151 -13.53 -4.21 10.68
CA ILE A 151 -12.52 -4.42 11.72
C ILE A 151 -12.28 -3.18 12.58
N LEU A 152 -12.58 -1.98 12.08
CA LEU A 152 -12.29 -0.72 12.78
C LEU A 152 -12.82 -0.63 14.23
N PRO A 153 -14.02 -1.15 14.59
CA PRO A 153 -14.50 -1.13 15.97
C PRO A 153 -13.64 -1.88 16.98
N TYR A 154 -12.76 -2.78 16.52
CA TYR A 154 -11.81 -3.50 17.37
C TYR A 154 -10.53 -2.70 17.63
N TRP A 155 -10.29 -1.62 16.89
CA TRP A 155 -9.08 -0.81 16.99
C TRP A 155 -9.27 0.39 17.93
N THR A 156 -8.17 0.86 18.49
CA THR A 156 -8.11 2.11 19.26
C THR A 156 -7.08 3.05 18.67
N GLU A 157 -7.23 4.35 18.92
CA GLU A 157 -6.36 5.39 18.35
C GLU A 157 -4.88 5.22 18.72
N ASN A 158 -4.59 4.64 19.88
CA ASN A 158 -3.23 4.40 20.37
C ASN A 158 -2.60 3.12 19.84
N MET A 159 -3.35 2.28 19.11
CA MET A 159 -2.85 1.00 18.61
C MET A 159 -1.93 1.24 17.40
N PRO A 160 -0.71 0.66 17.37
CA PRO A 160 0.19 0.80 16.23
C PRO A 160 -0.46 0.34 14.92
N GLY A 161 -0.53 1.22 13.93
CA GLY A 161 -1.19 0.94 12.65
C GLY A 161 -2.55 1.61 12.46
N TYR A 162 -3.17 2.17 13.51
CA TYR A 162 -4.50 2.75 13.42
C TYR A 162 -4.61 3.90 12.41
N SER A 163 -3.62 4.79 12.34
CA SER A 163 -3.57 5.87 11.35
C SER A 163 -3.62 5.35 9.91
N TYR A 164 -2.83 4.32 9.59
CA TYR A 164 -2.82 3.69 8.27
C TYR A 164 -4.14 2.95 7.97
N LEU A 165 -4.78 2.37 8.98
CA LEU A 165 -6.13 1.80 8.83
C LEU A 165 -7.16 2.88 8.51
N LYS A 166 -7.03 4.08 9.09
CA LYS A 166 -7.84 5.26 8.73
C LYS A 166 -7.54 5.74 7.31
N GLY A 167 -6.29 5.71 6.86
CA GLY A 167 -5.91 5.98 5.47
C GLY A 167 -6.57 4.99 4.49
N MET A 168 -6.56 3.70 4.80
CA MET A 168 -7.30 2.67 4.05
C MET A 168 -8.81 2.94 4.06
N GLN A 169 -9.38 3.31 5.21
CA GLN A 169 -10.79 3.66 5.32
C GLN A 169 -11.15 4.86 4.42
N ALA A 170 -10.28 5.87 4.37
CA ALA A 170 -10.48 7.05 3.53
C ALA A 170 -10.58 6.69 2.06
N PHE A 171 -9.61 5.91 1.57
CA PHE A 171 -9.61 5.45 0.18
C PHE A 171 -10.81 4.56 -0.14
N GLY A 172 -11.15 3.61 0.74
CA GLY A 172 -12.33 2.77 0.55
C GLY A 172 -13.66 3.54 0.52
N PHE A 173 -13.78 4.66 1.25
CA PHE A 173 -14.94 5.54 1.11
C PHE A 173 -14.93 6.33 -0.19
N GLU A 174 -13.77 6.80 -0.62
CA GLU A 174 -13.63 7.60 -1.82
C GLU A 174 -13.98 6.79 -3.08
N GLU A 175 -13.43 5.60 -3.24
CA GLU A 175 -13.74 4.68 -4.33
C GLU A 175 -15.22 4.27 -4.35
N PHE A 176 -15.90 4.30 -3.19
CA PHE A 176 -17.34 4.03 -3.08
C PHE A 176 -18.22 5.27 -3.27
N GLY A 177 -17.63 6.45 -3.53
CA GLY A 177 -18.34 7.72 -3.73
C GLY A 177 -18.82 8.41 -2.44
N GLU A 178 -18.31 8.02 -1.28
CA GLU A 178 -18.67 8.58 0.03
C GLU A 178 -17.71 9.71 0.46
N TYR A 179 -17.55 10.70 -0.43
CA TYR A 179 -16.50 11.74 -0.36
C TYR A 179 -16.39 12.49 0.97
N THR A 180 -17.52 12.85 1.62
CA THR A 180 -17.48 13.53 2.93
C THR A 180 -16.86 12.64 4.02
N ARG A 181 -17.15 11.34 4.00
CA ARG A 181 -16.58 10.39 4.97
C ARG A 181 -15.12 10.10 4.65
N ALA A 182 -14.79 10.01 3.37
CA ALA A 182 -13.42 9.83 2.90
C ALA A 182 -12.52 10.98 3.36
N GLN A 183 -12.94 12.23 3.13
CA GLN A 183 -12.19 13.43 3.54
C GLN A 183 -11.92 13.41 5.06
N ALA A 184 -12.95 13.21 5.88
CA ALA A 184 -12.80 13.19 7.34
C ALA A 184 -11.89 12.04 7.82
N ALA A 185 -11.92 10.89 7.15
CA ALA A 185 -11.02 9.78 7.48
C ALA A 185 -9.56 10.08 7.10
N ALA A 186 -9.31 10.70 5.94
CA ALA A 186 -7.98 11.11 5.50
C ALA A 186 -7.39 12.19 6.41
N GLU A 187 -8.18 13.20 6.78
CA GLU A 187 -7.79 14.24 7.74
C GLU A 187 -7.38 13.64 9.08
N LYS A 188 -8.16 12.68 9.60
CA LYS A 188 -7.82 12.00 10.85
C LYS A 188 -6.56 11.14 10.73
N ALA A 189 -6.36 10.46 9.60
CA ALA A 189 -5.15 9.68 9.36
C ALA A 189 -3.90 10.58 9.36
N ILE A 190 -3.95 11.71 8.65
CA ILE A 190 -2.84 12.68 8.56
C ILE A 190 -2.60 13.42 9.87
N GLU A 191 -3.64 13.71 10.67
CA GLU A 191 -3.48 14.26 12.03
C GLU A 191 -2.61 13.34 12.90
N LEU A 192 -2.80 12.02 12.76
CA LEU A 192 -2.11 11.00 13.55
C LEU A 192 -0.73 10.65 12.99
N GLU A 193 -0.61 10.58 11.67
CA GLU A 193 0.61 10.24 10.96
C GLU A 193 0.74 11.12 9.71
N PRO A 194 1.45 12.26 9.80
CA PRO A 194 1.65 13.17 8.67
C PRO A 194 2.41 12.53 7.50
N ASN A 195 3.23 11.50 7.77
CA ASN A 195 4.02 10.80 6.75
C ASN A 195 3.28 9.62 6.11
N ASP A 196 1.95 9.56 6.20
CA ASP A 196 1.15 8.58 5.47
C ASP A 196 0.85 9.09 4.04
N PRO A 197 1.61 8.63 3.02
CA PRO A 197 1.37 9.07 1.65
C PRO A 197 0.04 8.51 1.10
N TRP A 198 -0.46 7.38 1.61
CA TRP A 198 -1.72 6.79 1.18
C TRP A 198 -2.92 7.65 1.61
N ALA A 199 -2.89 8.18 2.82
CA ALA A 199 -3.92 9.11 3.30
C ALA A 199 -3.85 10.46 2.58
N THR A 200 -2.64 10.96 2.27
CA THR A 200 -2.46 12.16 1.44
C THR A 200 -3.08 11.98 0.07
N HIS A 201 -2.78 10.86 -0.58
CA HIS A 201 -3.35 10.43 -1.85
C HIS A 201 -4.88 10.32 -1.80
N ALA A 202 -5.45 9.65 -0.80
CA ALA A 202 -6.89 9.50 -0.66
C ALA A 202 -7.61 10.86 -0.55
N TYR A 203 -7.03 11.83 0.17
CA TYR A 203 -7.59 13.18 0.22
C TYR A 203 -7.54 13.87 -1.14
N ALA A 204 -6.41 13.75 -1.86
CA ALA A 204 -6.26 14.33 -3.21
C ALA A 204 -7.32 13.78 -4.17
N HIS A 205 -7.53 12.47 -4.18
CA HIS A 205 -8.61 11.79 -4.90
C HIS A 205 -9.98 12.41 -4.62
N VAL A 206 -10.32 12.62 -3.33
CA VAL A 206 -11.62 13.23 -2.97
C VAL A 206 -11.75 14.64 -3.54
N MET A 207 -10.67 15.43 -3.56
CA MET A 207 -10.70 16.78 -4.12
C MET A 207 -10.87 16.77 -5.64
N GLU A 208 -10.19 15.85 -6.33
CA GLU A 208 -10.36 15.65 -7.78
C GLU A 208 -11.80 15.27 -8.12
N MET A 209 -12.33 14.24 -7.48
CA MET A 209 -13.68 13.71 -7.74
C MET A 209 -14.81 14.71 -7.44
N GLN A 210 -14.52 15.76 -6.67
CA GLN A 210 -15.48 16.78 -6.27
C GLN A 210 -15.25 18.13 -6.97
N ASP A 211 -14.35 18.20 -7.96
CA ASP A 211 -14.02 19.44 -8.70
C ASP A 211 -13.51 20.55 -7.76
N ARG A 212 -12.65 20.17 -6.80
CA ARG A 212 -12.08 21.04 -5.74
C ARG A 212 -10.57 21.13 -5.86
N GLN A 213 -10.07 21.36 -7.07
CA GLN A 213 -8.64 21.33 -7.40
C GLN A 213 -7.81 22.31 -6.57
N ASP A 214 -8.33 23.51 -6.30
CA ASP A 214 -7.62 24.50 -5.46
C ASP A 214 -7.32 23.96 -4.05
N GLU A 215 -8.28 23.25 -3.45
CA GLU A 215 -8.12 22.66 -2.13
C GLU A 215 -7.19 21.44 -2.16
N GLY A 216 -7.26 20.64 -3.22
CA GLY A 216 -6.36 19.50 -3.44
C GLY A 216 -4.91 19.92 -3.63
N LEU A 217 -4.64 20.93 -4.47
CA LEU A 217 -3.31 21.49 -4.69
C LEU A 217 -2.74 22.10 -3.39
N ALA A 218 -3.54 22.87 -2.66
CA ALA A 218 -3.13 23.43 -1.37
C ALA A 218 -2.81 22.33 -0.34
N TRP A 219 -3.56 21.23 -0.35
CA TRP A 219 -3.32 20.08 0.50
C TRP A 219 -2.00 19.36 0.19
N ILE A 220 -1.79 19.02 -1.09
CA ILE A 220 -0.56 18.38 -1.57
C ILE A 220 0.67 19.23 -1.23
N GLU A 221 0.60 20.53 -1.50
CA GLU A 221 1.68 21.48 -1.20
C GLU A 221 2.00 21.52 0.30
N ARG A 222 0.97 21.66 1.14
CA ARG A 222 1.14 21.74 2.59
C ARG A 222 1.82 20.49 3.17
N LEU A 223 1.53 19.31 2.61
CA LEU A 223 2.07 18.05 3.09
C LEU A 223 3.36 17.62 2.37
N ARG A 224 3.84 18.40 1.38
CA ARG A 224 5.02 18.08 0.55
C ARG A 224 6.23 17.58 1.35
N PRO A 225 6.63 18.17 2.49
CA PRO A 225 7.78 17.67 3.27
C PRO A 225 7.62 16.24 3.81
N HIS A 226 6.40 15.74 3.90
CA HIS A 226 6.08 14.44 4.49
C HIS A 226 6.01 13.33 3.44
N TRP A 227 5.13 13.48 2.45
CA TRP A 227 4.88 12.40 1.48
C TRP A 227 6.02 12.21 0.48
N THR A 228 6.88 13.22 0.28
CA THR A 228 8.10 13.10 -0.55
C THR A 228 9.19 12.21 0.07
N GLN A 229 8.98 11.73 1.29
CA GLN A 229 9.86 10.73 1.93
C GLN A 229 9.48 9.29 1.57
N ALA A 230 8.34 9.09 0.91
CA ALA A 230 7.90 7.78 0.46
C ALA A 230 8.79 7.24 -0.66
N ASN A 231 8.63 5.95 -0.96
CA ASN A 231 9.19 5.32 -2.15
C ASN A 231 8.55 5.92 -3.44
N ASN A 232 8.64 5.21 -4.56
CA ASN A 232 8.07 5.62 -5.84
C ASN A 232 6.57 6.02 -5.78
N PHE A 233 5.82 5.62 -4.76
CA PHE A 233 4.43 6.09 -4.58
C PHE A 233 4.30 7.63 -4.50
N GLN A 234 5.35 8.36 -4.13
CA GLN A 234 5.34 9.83 -4.23
C GLN A 234 5.06 10.34 -5.65
N ASN A 235 5.50 9.61 -6.68
CA ASN A 235 5.26 9.93 -8.10
C ASN A 235 3.76 9.89 -8.44
N HIS A 236 2.99 9.07 -7.72
CA HIS A 236 1.55 9.02 -7.89
C HIS A 236 0.86 10.25 -7.28
N ILE A 237 1.40 10.82 -6.20
CA ILE A 237 0.90 12.09 -5.64
C ILE A 237 1.26 13.25 -6.57
N TRP A 238 2.47 13.25 -7.15
CA TRP A 238 2.86 14.21 -8.19
C TRP A 238 1.95 14.14 -9.42
N TRP A 239 1.52 12.93 -9.80
CA TRP A 239 0.56 12.71 -10.88
C TRP A 239 -0.82 13.33 -10.56
N HIS A 240 -1.33 13.16 -9.34
CA HIS A 240 -2.56 13.82 -8.89
C HIS A 240 -2.47 15.34 -8.92
N GLU A 241 -1.33 15.90 -8.49
CA GLU A 241 -1.07 17.34 -8.61
C GLU A 241 -1.16 17.81 -10.07
N ALA A 242 -0.58 17.05 -11.00
CA ALA A 242 -0.64 17.34 -12.43
C ALA A 242 -2.07 17.25 -12.99
N LEU A 243 -2.90 16.29 -12.56
CA LEU A 243 -4.29 16.20 -12.98
C LEU A 243 -5.10 17.41 -12.51
N MET A 244 -4.91 17.85 -11.27
CA MET A 244 -5.58 19.04 -10.75
C MET A 244 -5.14 20.31 -11.50
N MET A 245 -3.86 20.42 -11.87
CA MET A 245 -3.38 21.51 -12.74
C MET A 245 -4.01 21.45 -14.14
N MET A 246 -4.21 20.23 -14.68
CA MET A 246 -4.86 20.01 -15.97
C MET A 246 -6.30 20.53 -15.94
N ASP A 247 -7.09 20.19 -14.92
CA ASP A 247 -8.45 20.69 -14.77
C ASP A 247 -8.53 22.22 -14.66
N GLN A 248 -7.48 22.86 -14.10
CA GLN A 248 -7.35 24.33 -14.05
C GLN A 248 -6.93 24.97 -15.37
N GLY A 249 -6.68 24.19 -16.43
CA GLY A 249 -6.19 24.70 -17.72
C GLY A 249 -4.69 25.02 -17.74
N ARG A 250 -3.92 24.61 -16.73
CA ARG A 250 -2.50 24.98 -16.56
C ARG A 250 -1.56 24.01 -17.30
N MET A 251 -1.76 23.85 -18.61
CA MET A 251 -1.09 22.80 -19.40
C MET A 251 0.44 22.90 -19.43
N ASP A 252 1.00 24.11 -19.45
CA ASP A 252 2.44 24.32 -19.39
C ASP A 252 3.01 23.82 -18.05
N ASP A 253 2.29 24.02 -16.95
CA ASP A 253 2.67 23.52 -15.63
C ASP A 253 2.57 21.99 -15.57
N VAL A 254 1.56 21.39 -16.21
CA VAL A 254 1.43 19.92 -16.32
C VAL A 254 2.63 19.31 -17.04
N MET A 255 3.07 19.91 -18.15
CA MET A 255 4.27 19.46 -18.87
C MET A 255 5.53 19.59 -18.03
N ALA A 256 5.70 20.70 -17.32
CA ALA A 256 6.84 20.90 -16.42
C ALA A 256 6.84 19.91 -15.25
N GLN A 257 5.66 19.64 -14.68
CA GLN A 257 5.46 18.67 -13.60
C GLN A 257 5.76 17.24 -14.07
N TYR A 258 5.34 16.89 -15.29
CA TYR A 258 5.66 15.62 -15.92
C TYR A 258 7.16 15.41 -15.99
N ASP A 259 7.88 16.38 -16.57
CA ASP A 259 9.34 16.30 -16.78
C ASP A 259 10.13 16.28 -15.47
N ALA A 260 9.64 16.97 -14.43
CA ALA A 260 10.34 17.10 -13.16
C ALA A 260 10.12 15.94 -12.20
N HIS A 261 8.92 15.35 -12.20
CA HIS A 261 8.47 14.53 -11.07
C HIS A 261 7.67 13.27 -11.43
N VAL A 262 7.02 13.21 -12.59
CA VAL A 262 6.22 12.03 -12.97
C VAL A 262 7.03 11.05 -13.80
N PHE A 263 7.83 11.56 -14.74
CA PHE A 263 8.65 10.73 -15.60
C PHE A 263 9.94 10.31 -14.90
N GLU A 264 10.11 9.01 -14.72
CA GLU A 264 11.36 8.39 -14.26
C GLU A 264 11.87 7.46 -15.38
N PRO A 265 12.91 7.87 -16.14
CA PRO A 265 13.35 7.14 -17.35
C PRO A 265 13.81 5.71 -17.07
N ASP A 266 14.32 5.43 -15.87
CA ASP A 266 14.85 4.11 -15.51
C ASP A 266 13.85 3.27 -14.69
N SER A 267 12.61 3.74 -14.49
CA SER A 267 11.62 3.00 -13.69
C SER A 267 11.02 1.83 -14.47
N GLU A 268 11.13 0.63 -13.88
CA GLU A 268 10.43 -0.57 -14.31
C GLU A 268 9.13 -0.80 -13.51
N GLU A 269 8.78 0.12 -12.61
CA GLU A 269 7.60 0.02 -11.76
C GLU A 269 6.33 0.35 -12.55
N TYR A 270 5.34 -0.55 -12.50
CA TYR A 270 4.13 -0.42 -13.29
C TYR A 270 3.37 0.89 -13.00
N LEU A 271 3.38 1.37 -11.75
CA LEU A 271 2.63 2.55 -11.34
C LEU A 271 3.24 3.82 -11.95
N ASP A 272 4.57 3.93 -11.99
CA ASP A 272 5.27 5.06 -12.62
C ASP A 272 4.97 5.10 -14.12
N ILE A 273 5.03 3.93 -14.78
CA ILE A 273 4.69 3.79 -16.20
C ILE A 273 3.23 4.20 -16.45
N CYS A 274 2.29 3.75 -15.62
CA CYS A 274 0.88 4.14 -15.72
C CYS A 274 0.68 5.65 -15.52
N ASN A 275 1.32 6.25 -14.51
CA ASN A 275 1.23 7.68 -14.24
C ASN A 275 1.70 8.48 -15.46
N ALA A 276 2.90 8.19 -15.95
CA ALA A 276 3.50 8.89 -17.07
C ALA A 276 2.66 8.75 -18.36
N THR A 277 2.41 7.51 -18.78
CA THR A 277 1.67 7.24 -20.03
C THR A 277 0.26 7.83 -20.01
N SER A 278 -0.41 7.80 -18.85
CA SER A 278 -1.78 8.30 -18.75
C SER A 278 -1.88 9.83 -18.78
N LEU A 279 -0.86 10.58 -18.32
CA LEU A 279 -0.81 12.04 -18.48
C LEU A 279 -0.57 12.42 -19.94
N LEU A 280 0.42 11.82 -20.60
CA LEU A 280 0.70 12.08 -22.01
C LEU A 280 -0.52 11.81 -22.88
N GLN A 281 -1.18 10.67 -22.67
CA GLN A 281 -2.36 10.29 -23.43
C GLN A 281 -3.51 11.29 -23.26
N ARG A 282 -3.72 11.85 -22.05
CA ARG A 282 -4.74 12.88 -21.80
C ARG A 282 -4.42 14.18 -22.54
N LEU A 283 -3.17 14.63 -22.46
CA LEU A 283 -2.72 15.84 -23.16
C LEU A 283 -2.91 15.72 -24.68
N GLU A 284 -2.58 14.56 -25.26
CA GLU A 284 -2.81 14.31 -26.70
C GLU A 284 -4.30 14.25 -27.06
N ILE A 285 -5.15 13.63 -26.22
CA ILE A 285 -6.61 13.62 -26.43
C ILE A 285 -7.18 15.04 -26.42
N MET A 286 -6.61 15.93 -25.59
CA MET A 286 -6.94 17.36 -25.56
C MET A 286 -6.34 18.16 -26.72
N GLY A 287 -5.55 17.52 -27.61
CA GLY A 287 -4.96 18.12 -28.80
C GLY A 287 -3.64 18.85 -28.57
N LEU A 288 -2.96 18.62 -27.44
CA LEU A 288 -1.64 19.18 -27.17
C LEU A 288 -0.52 18.32 -27.78
N ASP A 289 0.56 18.99 -28.22
CA ASP A 289 1.79 18.34 -28.67
C ASP A 289 2.67 18.01 -27.45
N VAL A 290 2.85 16.71 -27.19
CA VAL A 290 3.71 16.22 -26.09
C VAL A 290 5.19 16.11 -26.48
N GLY A 291 5.55 16.43 -27.72
CA GLY A 291 6.92 16.36 -28.22
C GLY A 291 7.48 14.95 -28.19
N GLY A 292 8.75 14.81 -27.77
CA GLY A 292 9.46 13.54 -27.73
C GLY A 292 9.22 12.67 -26.50
N ARG A 293 8.22 12.97 -25.65
CA ARG A 293 8.04 12.33 -24.33
C ARG A 293 7.62 10.86 -24.38
N TRP A 294 7.25 10.35 -25.56
CA TRP A 294 6.98 8.93 -25.81
C TRP A 294 8.22 8.10 -26.16
N ALA A 295 9.37 8.76 -26.41
CA ALA A 295 10.57 8.12 -26.95
C ALA A 295 11.34 7.29 -25.92
#